data_AF-L0IN87-F1
#
_entry.id   AF-L0IN87-F1
#
_cell.length_a   1.000
_cell.length_b   1.000
_cell.length_c   1.000
_cell.angle_alpha   90.00
_cell.angle_beta   90.00
_cell.angle_gamma   90.00
#
_symmetry.space_group_name_H-M   'P 1'
#
loop_
_entity.id
_entity.type
_entity.pdbx_description
1 polymer ?
#
loop_
_entity_poly.entity_id
_entity_poly.type
_entity_poly.pdbx_seq_one_letter_code
_entity_poly.pdbx_strand_id
1 'polypeptide(L)'
;MNISKELKQKLIKYSEEIASKSDFVSIHTNDEKGREKDKIGISQYRTLAEIASNIDSYDEFELYIKYKESRRNGWDNIFDGMKYGDKIIEYMRKIKNDATEDILPKALSLFFGYLYWQSSYRVKLIRSDASQKNNGFGKQNKNSKNGNK
;
A
#
# COMPACT_ATOMS: atom_id res chain seq x y z
N MET A 1 -5.20 26.50 3.37
CA MET A 1 -3.83 26.72 3.90
C MET A 1 -2.79 25.93 3.10
N ASN A 2 -1.54 26.42 3.08
CA ASN A 2 -0.42 25.74 2.45
C ASN A 2 0.40 24.96 3.48
N ILE A 3 0.68 23.68 3.20
CA ILE A 3 1.58 22.87 4.04
C ILE A 3 3.02 23.37 3.88
N SER A 4 3.71 23.56 5.00
CA SER A 4 5.10 23.99 5.06
C SER A 4 6.04 22.99 4.37
N LYS A 5 7.19 23.48 3.89
CA LYS A 5 8.20 22.61 3.26
C LYS A 5 8.71 21.54 4.22
N GLU A 6 8.92 21.92 5.48
CA GLU A 6 9.39 21.03 6.55
C GLU A 6 8.39 19.90 6.83
N LEU A 7 7.10 20.22 6.95
CA LEU A 7 6.08 19.20 7.14
C LEU A 7 6.01 18.25 5.94
N LYS A 8 6.05 18.75 4.70
CA LYS A 8 6.11 17.88 3.50
C LYS A 8 7.29 16.92 3.55
N GLN A 9 8.47 17.39 3.94
CA GLN A 9 9.65 16.55 4.07
C GLN A 9 9.47 15.46 5.13
N LYS A 10 8.86 15.78 6.28
CA LYS A 10 8.51 14.79 7.30
C LYS A 10 7.54 13.74 6.77
N LEU A 11 6.48 14.14 6.05
CA LEU A 11 5.51 13.21 5.47
C LEU A 11 6.13 12.25 4.46
N ILE A 12 7.05 12.75 3.62
CA ILE A 12 7.83 11.92 2.69
C ILE A 12 8.67 10.92 3.48
N LYS A 13 9.42 11.40 4.49
CA LYS A 13 10.24 10.55 5.35
C LYS A 13 9.43 9.43 6.02
N TYR A 14 8.24 9.74 6.55
CA TYR A 14 7.35 8.72 7.12
C TYR A 14 6.93 7.66 6.10
N SER A 15 6.60 8.07 4.87
CA SER A 15 6.27 7.12 3.81
C SER A 15 7.48 6.26 3.42
N GLU A 16 8.70 6.81 3.44
CA GLU A 16 9.94 6.10 3.15
C GLU A 16 10.34 5.13 4.27
N GLU A 17 10.14 5.51 5.52
CA GLU A 17 10.37 4.65 6.68
C GLU A 17 9.48 3.40 6.63
N ILE A 18 8.23 3.53 6.17
CA ILE A 18 7.35 2.39 5.89
C ILE A 18 7.87 1.62 4.66
N ALA A 19 8.12 2.30 3.55
CA ALA A 19 8.43 1.66 2.28
C ALA A 19 9.82 0.98 2.22
N SER A 20 10.70 1.29 3.18
CA SER A 20 12.02 0.69 3.33
C SER A 20 12.04 -0.60 4.14
N LYS A 21 10.93 -0.96 4.81
CA LYS A 21 10.82 -2.22 5.54
C LYS A 21 10.82 -3.42 4.59
N SER A 22 11.47 -4.51 5.00
CA SER A 22 11.66 -5.70 4.17
C SER A 22 10.34 -6.38 3.78
N ASP A 23 9.34 -6.29 4.63
CA ASP A 23 7.99 -6.83 4.46
C ASP A 23 7.05 -5.90 3.65
N PHE A 24 7.47 -4.68 3.31
CA PHE A 24 6.64 -3.72 2.57
C PHE A 24 6.18 -4.24 1.21
N VAL A 25 7.05 -4.89 0.45
CA VAL A 25 6.64 -5.50 -0.82
C VAL A 25 5.64 -6.63 -0.55
N SER A 26 5.90 -7.43 0.48
CA SER A 26 5.15 -8.65 0.75
C SER A 26 3.68 -8.37 1.04
N ILE A 27 3.34 -7.24 1.69
CA ILE A 27 1.94 -6.86 1.98
C ILE A 27 1.14 -6.49 0.72
N HIS A 28 1.81 -6.35 -0.43
CA HIS A 28 1.23 -5.97 -1.73
C HIS A 28 1.24 -7.08 -2.79
N THR A 29 1.88 -8.21 -2.50
CA THR A 29 2.05 -9.32 -3.45
C THR A 29 1.31 -10.57 -3.00
N ASN A 30 1.23 -11.57 -3.87
CA ASN A 30 0.80 -12.91 -3.50
C ASN A 30 1.84 -13.56 -2.57
N ASP A 31 1.51 -14.73 -2.02
CA ASP A 31 2.51 -15.52 -1.30
C ASP A 31 3.64 -16.01 -2.23
N GLU A 32 4.71 -16.58 -1.66
CA GLU A 32 5.85 -17.10 -2.42
C GLU A 32 5.49 -18.20 -3.43
N LYS A 33 4.33 -18.86 -3.23
CA LYS A 33 3.80 -19.90 -4.11
C LYS A 33 2.82 -19.33 -5.16
N GLY A 34 2.69 -18.00 -5.23
CA GLY A 34 1.79 -17.31 -6.14
C GLY A 34 0.31 -17.38 -5.75
N ARG A 35 -0.04 -17.97 -4.60
CA ARG A 35 -1.42 -18.08 -4.13
C ARG A 35 -1.93 -16.71 -3.69
N GLU A 36 -3.20 -16.47 -3.99
CA GLU A 36 -3.87 -15.27 -3.56
C GLU A 36 -3.90 -15.23 -2.03
N LYS A 37 -3.40 -14.13 -1.48
CA LYS A 37 -3.49 -13.79 -0.07
C LYS A 37 -4.16 -12.44 0.08
N ASP A 38 -4.70 -12.20 1.26
CA ASP A 38 -5.23 -10.90 1.64
C ASP A 38 -4.10 -9.87 1.57
N LYS A 39 -4.12 -9.05 0.52
CA LYS A 39 -3.09 -8.07 0.20
C LYS A 39 -3.70 -6.69 0.12
N ILE A 40 -2.90 -5.70 0.47
CA ILE A 40 -3.33 -4.31 0.35
C ILE A 40 -3.22 -3.89 -1.10
N GLY A 41 -4.34 -3.51 -1.70
CA GLY A 41 -4.34 -2.93 -3.04
C GLY A 41 -3.70 -1.55 -3.05
N ILE A 42 -2.82 -1.27 -4.01
CA ILE A 42 -2.17 0.05 -4.15
C ILE A 42 -3.20 1.19 -4.23
N SER A 43 -4.33 0.95 -4.93
CA SER A 43 -5.43 1.92 -5.05
C SER A 43 -6.06 2.28 -3.71
N GLN A 44 -5.95 1.45 -2.68
CA GLN A 44 -6.51 1.76 -1.36
C GLN A 44 -5.83 2.96 -0.72
N TYR A 45 -4.53 3.18 -0.94
CA TYR A 45 -3.85 4.39 -0.46
C TYR A 45 -4.36 5.65 -1.15
N ARG A 46 -4.71 5.55 -2.44
CA ARG A 46 -5.34 6.65 -3.15
C ARG A 46 -6.72 6.96 -2.56
N THR A 47 -7.54 5.93 -2.33
CA THR A 47 -8.83 6.09 -1.66
C THR A 47 -8.67 6.70 -0.27
N LEU A 48 -7.66 6.30 0.50
CA LEU A 48 -7.37 6.90 1.80
C LEU A 48 -6.93 8.35 1.71
N ALA A 49 -6.16 8.73 0.69
CA ALA A 49 -5.79 10.12 0.45
C ALA A 49 -7.02 10.99 0.14
N GLU A 50 -7.98 10.45 -0.61
CA GLU A 50 -9.26 11.09 -0.94
C GLU A 50 -10.17 11.21 0.29
N ILE A 51 -10.27 10.16 1.12
CA ILE A 51 -11.05 10.19 2.37
C ILE A 51 -10.42 11.19 3.35
N ALA A 52 -9.10 11.15 3.53
CA ALA A 52 -8.38 12.03 4.43
C ALA A 52 -8.58 13.52 4.10
N SER A 53 -8.76 13.88 2.82
CA SER A 53 -9.01 15.27 2.45
C SER A 53 -10.41 15.78 2.80
N ASN A 54 -11.34 14.88 3.13
CA ASN A 54 -12.75 15.19 3.38
C ASN A 54 -13.22 14.77 4.77
N ILE A 55 -12.29 14.39 5.67
CA ILE A 55 -12.65 13.90 7.00
C ILE A 55 -12.89 15.07 7.96
N ASP A 56 -13.95 14.96 8.75
CA ASP A 56 -14.32 15.98 9.74
C ASP A 56 -13.48 15.86 11.03
N SER A 57 -13.08 14.64 11.40
CA SER A 57 -12.29 14.39 12.61
C SER A 57 -11.23 13.31 12.42
N TYR A 58 -10.06 13.54 13.01
CA TYR A 58 -8.98 12.56 13.08
C TYR A 58 -9.45 11.21 13.66
N ASP A 59 -10.28 11.24 14.70
CA ASP A 59 -10.69 10.04 15.43
C ASP A 59 -11.57 9.12 14.55
N GLU A 60 -12.40 9.71 13.68
CA GLU A 60 -13.17 8.96 12.67
C GLU A 60 -12.26 8.29 11.66
N PHE A 61 -11.17 8.95 11.28
CA PHE A 61 -10.23 8.39 10.33
C PHE A 61 -9.41 7.25 10.94
N GLU A 62 -8.99 7.39 12.20
CA GLU A 62 -8.37 6.30 12.95
C GLU A 62 -9.30 5.09 13.06
N LEU A 63 -10.58 5.33 13.39
CA LEU A 63 -11.60 4.29 13.46
C LEU A 63 -11.80 3.60 12.10
N TYR A 64 -11.74 4.35 11.00
CA TYR A 64 -11.83 3.80 9.65
C TYR A 64 -10.66 2.85 9.32
N ILE A 65 -9.43 3.17 9.74
CA ILE A 65 -8.28 2.28 9.59
C ILE A 65 -8.45 1.02 10.44
N LYS A 66 -8.93 1.16 11.69
CA LYS A 66 -9.25 0.01 12.56
C LYS A 66 -10.33 -0.88 11.96
N TYR A 67 -11.34 -0.29 11.35
CA TYR A 67 -12.36 -1.05 10.64
C TYR A 67 -11.75 -1.84 9.49
N LYS A 68 -10.86 -1.24 8.67
CA LYS A 68 -10.15 -1.96 7.60
C LYS A 68 -9.36 -3.15 8.15
N GLU A 69 -8.62 -2.97 9.23
CA GLU A 69 -7.90 -4.04 9.92
C GLU A 69 -8.84 -5.21 10.31
N SER A 70 -10.00 -4.92 10.89
CA SER A 70 -10.97 -5.95 11.31
C SER A 70 -11.54 -6.79 10.16
N ARG A 71 -11.50 -6.27 8.92
CA ARG A 71 -12.08 -6.90 7.72
C ARG A 71 -11.16 -7.94 7.08
N ARG A 72 -9.97 -8.17 7.65
CA ARG A 72 -9.00 -9.18 7.21
C ARG A 72 -8.66 -9.11 5.72
N ASN A 73 -8.54 -7.90 5.17
CA ASN A 73 -8.25 -7.66 3.76
C ASN A 73 -6.81 -7.16 3.55
N GLY A 74 -5.89 -7.67 4.37
CA GLY A 74 -4.45 -7.41 4.31
C GLY A 74 -3.98 -6.32 5.27
N TRP A 75 -4.88 -5.55 5.85
CA TRP A 75 -4.56 -4.54 6.88
C TRP A 75 -4.18 -5.15 8.23
N ASP A 76 -4.60 -6.38 8.47
CA ASP A 76 -4.25 -7.22 9.62
C ASP A 76 -2.93 -7.99 9.43
N ASN A 77 -2.29 -7.90 8.26
CA ASN A 77 -1.00 -8.53 8.03
C ASN A 77 0.06 -7.98 8.98
N ILE A 78 0.92 -8.87 9.48
CA ILE A 78 2.07 -8.48 10.29
C ILE A 78 3.09 -7.77 9.41
N PHE A 79 3.50 -6.60 9.88
CA PHE A 79 4.44 -5.67 9.28
C PHE A 79 5.25 -4.99 10.40
N ASP A 80 6.58 -5.07 10.35
CA ASP A 80 7.49 -4.48 11.33
C ASP A 80 7.14 -4.90 12.78
N GLY A 81 6.76 -6.16 12.96
CA GLY A 81 6.41 -6.76 14.25
C GLY A 81 4.99 -6.47 14.77
N MET A 82 4.15 -5.76 14.03
CA MET A 82 2.76 -5.43 14.42
C MET A 82 1.81 -5.46 13.22
N LYS A 83 0.51 -5.26 13.41
CA LYS A 83 -0.41 -5.21 12.26
C LYS A 83 -0.16 -3.96 11.43
N TYR A 84 -0.32 -4.07 10.11
CA TYR A 84 -0.11 -2.93 9.22
C TYR A 84 -1.05 -1.75 9.51
N GLY A 85 -2.32 -2.03 9.83
CA GLY A 85 -3.28 -1.01 10.27
C GLY A 85 -2.78 -0.24 11.49
N ASP A 86 -2.33 -0.94 12.52
CA ASP A 86 -1.72 -0.33 13.71
C ASP A 86 -0.51 0.53 13.35
N LYS A 87 0.35 0.06 12.44
CA LYS A 87 1.54 0.81 12.02
C LYS A 87 1.17 2.11 11.32
N ILE A 88 0.16 2.07 10.45
CA ILE A 88 -0.36 3.26 9.77
C ILE A 88 -0.91 4.26 10.81
N ILE A 89 -1.63 3.80 11.81
CA ILE A 89 -2.15 4.64 12.89
C ILE A 89 -0.99 5.29 13.68
N GLU A 90 0.10 4.57 13.95
CA GLU A 90 1.31 5.13 14.57
C GLU A 90 1.82 6.36 13.81
N TYR A 91 1.91 6.27 12.48
CA TYR A 91 2.32 7.41 11.65
C TYR A 91 1.26 8.51 11.57
N MET A 92 -0.03 8.16 11.53
CA MET A 92 -1.11 9.15 11.61
C MET A 92 -1.02 9.97 12.91
N ARG A 93 -0.69 9.34 14.05
CA ARG A 93 -0.50 10.03 15.34
C ARG A 93 0.72 10.95 15.30
N LYS A 94 1.83 10.52 14.71
CA LYS A 94 3.00 11.40 14.48
C LYS A 94 2.62 12.63 13.65
N ILE A 95 1.85 12.43 12.58
CA ILE A 95 1.36 13.52 11.73
C ILE A 95 0.44 14.46 12.51
N LYS A 96 -0.48 13.92 13.33
CA LYS A 96 -1.34 14.72 14.23
C LYS A 96 -0.53 15.62 15.17
N ASN A 97 0.61 15.15 15.66
CA ASN A 97 1.48 15.94 16.53
C ASN A 97 2.32 16.98 15.77
N ASP A 98 2.59 16.74 14.49
CA ASP A 98 3.40 17.62 13.63
C ASP A 98 2.58 18.65 12.84
N ALA A 99 1.26 18.50 12.81
CA ALA A 99 0.34 19.32 12.03
C ALA A 99 -0.70 19.99 12.94
N THR A 100 -1.07 21.22 12.59
CA THR A 100 -2.23 21.89 13.21
C THR A 100 -3.53 21.28 12.69
N GLU A 101 -4.62 21.42 13.46
CA GLU A 101 -5.92 20.83 13.11
C GLU A 101 -6.43 21.27 11.73
N ASP A 102 -6.21 22.53 11.35
CA ASP A 102 -6.63 23.10 10.07
C ASP A 102 -5.91 22.50 8.84
N ILE A 103 -4.70 21.97 9.02
CA ILE A 103 -3.92 21.35 7.94
C ILE A 103 -3.87 19.82 8.04
N LEU A 104 -4.32 19.23 9.16
CA LEU A 104 -4.24 17.80 9.43
C LEU A 104 -4.90 16.94 8.34
N PRO A 105 -6.13 17.23 7.86
CA PRO A 105 -6.73 16.49 6.74
C PRO A 105 -5.85 16.50 5.49
N LYS A 106 -5.25 17.66 5.18
CA LYS A 106 -4.36 17.81 4.02
C LYS A 106 -3.03 17.07 4.22
N ALA A 107 -2.49 17.06 5.44
CA ALA A 107 -1.24 16.37 5.77
C ALA A 107 -1.41 14.85 5.67
N LEU A 108 -2.52 14.31 6.20
CA LEU A 108 -2.88 12.90 6.06
C LEU A 108 -3.11 12.52 4.60
N SER A 109 -3.83 13.35 3.84
CA SER A 109 -4.03 13.16 2.40
C SER A 109 -2.71 13.06 1.63
N LEU A 110 -1.75 13.95 1.93
CA LEU A 110 -0.41 13.88 1.34
C LEU A 110 0.35 12.62 1.75
N PHE A 111 0.32 12.25 3.03
CA PHE A 111 0.98 11.04 3.53
C PHE A 111 0.50 9.78 2.79
N PHE A 112 -0.81 9.59 2.67
CA PHE A 112 -1.37 8.48 1.90
C PHE A 112 -1.08 8.60 0.40
N GLY A 113 -1.02 9.81 -0.14
CA GLY A 113 -0.53 10.07 -1.49
C GLY A 113 0.92 9.59 -1.69
N TYR A 114 1.82 9.86 -0.76
CA TYR A 114 3.19 9.38 -0.82
C TYR A 114 3.29 7.86 -0.69
N LEU A 115 2.49 7.24 0.19
CA LEU A 115 2.40 5.76 0.25
C LEU A 115 1.91 5.15 -1.07
N TYR A 116 0.95 5.78 -1.73
CA TYR A 116 0.52 5.37 -3.08
C TYR A 116 1.69 5.41 -4.08
N TRP A 117 2.50 6.48 -4.06
CA TRP A 117 3.67 6.62 -4.93
C TRP A 117 4.74 5.56 -4.62
N GLN A 118 5.10 5.38 -3.34
CA GLN A 118 6.07 4.38 -2.90
C GLN A 118 5.64 2.97 -3.31
N SER A 119 4.37 2.64 -3.11
CA SER A 119 3.80 1.34 -3.47
C SER A 119 3.77 1.16 -4.99
N SER A 120 3.35 2.18 -5.73
CA SER A 120 3.34 2.14 -7.20
C SER A 120 4.71 1.91 -7.78
N TYR A 121 5.74 2.58 -7.26
CA TYR A 121 7.11 2.44 -7.75
C TYR A 121 7.70 1.07 -7.40
N ARG A 122 7.61 0.66 -6.13
CA ARG A 122 8.28 -0.55 -5.62
C ARG A 122 7.59 -1.85 -6.03
N VAL A 123 6.25 -1.85 -6.11
CA VAL A 123 5.48 -3.06 -6.41
C VAL A 123 5.31 -3.28 -7.92
N LYS A 124 5.15 -2.22 -8.72
CA LYS A 124 5.02 -2.38 -10.19
C LYS A 124 6.31 -2.90 -10.81
N LEU A 125 7.48 -2.47 -10.32
CA LEU A 125 8.79 -2.95 -10.79
C LEU A 125 8.91 -4.48 -10.68
N ILE A 126 8.41 -5.05 -9.58
CA ILE A 126 8.45 -6.49 -9.34
C ILE A 126 7.50 -7.25 -10.27
N ARG A 127 6.34 -6.66 -10.59
CA ARG A 127 5.38 -7.27 -11.53
C ARG A 127 5.89 -7.27 -12.98
N SER A 128 6.64 -6.24 -13.40
CA SER A 128 7.26 -6.21 -14.73
C SER A 128 8.41 -7.22 -14.87
N ASP A 129 9.19 -7.42 -13.81
CA ASP A 129 10.30 -8.39 -13.84
C ASP A 129 9.78 -9.84 -13.82
N ALA A 130 8.70 -10.09 -13.09
CA ALA A 130 8.05 -11.41 -13.05
C ALA A 130 7.36 -11.77 -14.38
N SER A 131 6.75 -10.81 -15.08
CA SER A 131 6.10 -11.06 -16.37
C SER A 131 7.11 -11.36 -17.49
N GLN A 132 8.32 -10.78 -17.44
CA GLN A 132 9.39 -11.13 -18.38
C GLN A 132 9.94 -12.54 -18.16
N LYS A 133 10.03 -13.04 -16.93
CA LYS A 133 10.51 -14.41 -16.64
C LYS A 133 9.52 -15.51 -17.09
N ASN A 134 8.22 -15.24 -17.09
CA ASN A 134 7.20 -16.24 -17.45
C ASN A 134 7.00 -16.44 -18.96
N ASN A 135 7.58 -15.60 -19.82
CA ASN A 135 7.49 -15.75 -21.28
C ASN A 135 8.52 -16.75 -21.88
N GLY A 136 9.29 -17.47 -21.05
CA GLY A 136 10.38 -18.35 -21.50
C GLY A 136 10.10 -19.86 -21.53
N PHE A 137 8.96 -20.35 -21.03
CA PHE A 137 8.68 -21.79 -20.94
C PHE A 137 7.29 -22.17 -21.45
N GLY A 138 7.00 -21.81 -22.70
CA GLY A 138 5.92 -22.40 -23.51
C GLY A 138 6.50 -23.35 -24.55
N LYS A 139 6.93 -24.54 -24.12
CA LYS A 139 7.49 -25.59 -24.97
C LYS A 139 6.45 -26.02 -26.03
N GLN A 140 6.92 -26.11 -27.26
CA GLN A 140 6.26 -26.71 -28.41
C GLN A 140 5.54 -28.02 -28.05
N ASN A 141 4.31 -28.19 -28.56
CA ASN A 141 3.80 -29.53 -28.86
C ASN A 141 3.29 -29.54 -30.30
N LYS A 142 4.17 -29.96 -31.21
CA LYS A 142 3.77 -30.60 -32.47
C LYS A 142 3.20 -31.97 -32.10
N ASN A 143 2.02 -32.30 -32.63
CA ASN A 143 1.83 -33.60 -33.25
C ASN A 143 0.58 -33.62 -34.14
N SER A 144 0.82 -33.75 -35.44
CA SER A 144 -0.10 -34.31 -36.42
C SER A 144 -0.56 -35.69 -35.99
N LYS A 145 -1.81 -36.03 -36.27
CA LYS A 145 -2.19 -37.38 -36.71
C LYS A 145 -3.37 -37.31 -37.68
N ASN A 146 -3.08 -37.73 -38.91
CA ASN A 146 -4.03 -38.19 -39.92
C ASN A 146 -4.92 -39.32 -39.38
N GLY A 147 -6.12 -39.46 -39.96
CA GLY A 147 -6.68 -40.77 -40.30
C GLY A 147 -8.05 -41.13 -39.74
N ASN A 148 -9.00 -41.26 -40.69
CA ASN A 148 -10.20 -42.12 -40.71
C ASN A 148 -11.36 -41.86 -39.73
N LYS A 149 -12.47 -41.38 -40.30
CA LYS A 149 -13.61 -42.25 -40.63
C LYS A 149 -14.43 -41.66 -41.78
#